data_AF-A0A0V7ZG78-F1
#
_entry.id   AF-A0A0V7ZG78-F1
#
_cell.length_a   1.000
_cell.length_b   1.000
_cell.length_c   1.000
_cell.angle_alpha   90.00
_cell.angle_beta   90.00
_cell.angle_gamma   90.00
#
_symmetry.space_group_name_H-M   'P 1'
#
loop_
_entity.id
_entity.type
_entity.pdbx_description
1 polymer ?
#
loop_
_entity_poly.entity_id
_entity_poly.type
_entity_poly.pdbx_seq_one_letter_code
_entity_poly.pdbx_strand_id
1 'polypeptide(L)' 'MSNERDLKLSQIIYKNSRTEEVHAPPLMPLKERDFKALATLFDQLDSAEIEADINNTLSLMVPEPSWDEDPYEFLQEYL' A
#
# COMPACT_ATOMS: atom_id res chain seq x y z
N MET A 1 33.71 34.66 12.66
CA MET A 1 33.27 34.78 11.25
C MET A 1 32.88 33.37 10.81
N SER A 2 31.64 32.97 11.08
CA SER A 2 31.17 31.61 10.78
C SER A 2 31.13 31.40 9.27
N ASN A 3 31.71 30.28 8.84
CA ASN A 3 32.08 29.99 7.47
C ASN A 3 30.85 29.91 6.56
N GLU A 4 30.87 30.70 5.49
CA GLU A 4 29.97 30.59 4.33
C GLU A 4 29.95 29.17 3.72
N ARG A 5 31.02 28.41 3.94
CA ARG A 5 31.14 26.98 3.60
C ARG A 5 30.16 26.12 4.39
N ASP A 6 29.95 26.41 5.67
CA ASP A 6 29.04 25.64 6.53
C ASP A 6 27.58 25.91 6.14
N LEU A 7 27.28 27.13 5.72
CA LEU A 7 25.95 27.49 5.19
C LEU A 7 25.69 26.79 3.84
N LYS A 8 26.70 26.68 2.96
CA LYS A 8 26.54 25.92 1.71
C LYS A 8 26.35 24.42 1.95
N LEU A 9 27.08 23.85 2.91
CA LEU A 9 26.95 22.44 3.26
C LEU A 9 25.56 22.15 3.85
N SER A 10 25.07 22.99 4.76
CA SER A 10 23.72 22.84 5.31
C SER A 10 22.64 23.00 4.23
N GLN A 11 22.81 23.92 3.27
CA GLN A 11 21.89 24.08 2.14
C GLN A 11 21.86 22.84 1.23
N ILE A 12 23.01 22.21 0.97
CA ILE A 12 23.12 21.01 0.13
C ILE A 12 22.49 19.81 0.85
N ILE A 13 22.77 19.63 2.14
CA ILE A 13 22.18 18.55 2.94
C ILE A 13 20.66 18.72 3.02
N TYR A 14 20.16 19.94 3.23
CA TYR A 14 18.74 20.23 3.28
C TYR A 14 18.01 20.08 1.93
N LYS A 15 18.71 20.31 0.80
CA LYS A 15 18.17 20.01 -0.53
C LYS A 15 18.08 18.51 -0.77
N ASN A 16 19.06 17.74 -0.31
CA ASN A 16 19.05 16.28 -0.44
C ASN A 16 18.11 15.59 0.55
N SER A 17 17.73 16.24 1.66
CA SER A 17 16.75 15.71 2.63
C SER A 17 15.29 15.93 2.23
N ARG A 18 15.03 16.72 1.18
CA ARG A 18 13.73 16.82 0.51
C ARG A 18 13.74 15.97 -0.75
N THR A 19 13.85 14.66 -0.56
CA THR A 19 13.32 13.73 -1.54
C THR A 19 11.81 13.90 -1.52
N GLU A 20 11.28 14.75 -2.40
CA GLU A 20 9.87 14.71 -2.73
C GLU A 20 9.56 13.27 -3.11
N GLU A 21 8.68 12.61 -2.34
CA GLU A 21 8.25 11.26 -2.69
C GLU A 21 7.54 11.34 -4.03
N VAL A 22 8.24 10.92 -5.08
CA VAL A 22 7.71 10.89 -6.44
C VAL A 22 6.73 9.72 -6.49
N HIS A 23 5.48 10.00 -6.16
CA HIS A 23 4.40 9.03 -6.32
C HIS A 23 4.13 8.78 -7.81
N ALA A 24 3.74 7.55 -8.13
CA ALA A 24 3.29 7.24 -9.48
C ALA A 24 2.03 8.04 -9.81
N PRO A 25 1.86 8.54 -11.05
CA PRO A 25 0.62 9.18 -11.47
C PRO A 25 -0.58 8.22 -11.25
N PRO A 26 -1.74 8.71 -10.75
CA PRO A 26 -2.84 7.87 -10.28
C PRO A 26 -3.42 6.88 -11.29
N LEU A 27 -3.10 7.03 -12.58
CA LEU A 27 -3.63 6.25 -13.70
C LEU A 27 -2.51 5.75 -14.62
N MET A 28 -1.27 5.70 -14.14
CA MET A 28 -0.18 5.12 -14.93
C MET A 28 -0.43 3.61 -15.09
N PRO A 29 -0.45 3.07 -16.32
CA PRO A 29 -0.55 1.64 -16.52
C PRO A 29 0.58 0.91 -15.80
N LEU A 30 0.26 -0.23 -15.19
CA LEU A 30 1.24 -1.09 -14.55
C LEU A 30 2.31 -1.49 -15.56
N LYS A 31 3.57 -1.35 -15.16
CA LYS A 31 4.71 -1.80 -15.95
C LYS A 31 5.00 -3.26 -15.64
N GLU A 32 5.76 -3.91 -16.51
CA GLU A 32 6.18 -5.30 -16.34
C GLU A 32 6.83 -5.57 -14.95
N ARG A 33 7.61 -4.62 -14.45
CA ARG A 33 8.17 -4.65 -13.09
C ARG A 33 7.07 -4.76 -12.02
N ASP A 34 5.99 -4.02 -12.15
CA ASP A 34 4.92 -3.96 -11.17
C ASP A 34 4.14 -5.28 -11.16
N PHE A 35 3.90 -5.87 -12.35
CA PHE A 35 3.33 -7.22 -12.46
C PHE A 35 4.22 -8.29 -11.83
N LYS A 36 5.55 -8.20 -12.00
CA LYS A 36 6.48 -9.13 -11.37
C LYS A 36 6.47 -8.99 -9.84
N ALA A 37 6.41 -7.77 -9.33
CA ALA A 37 6.29 -7.52 -7.89
C ALA A 37 4.96 -8.05 -7.34
N LEU A 38 3.84 -7.83 -8.03
CA LEU A 38 2.54 -8.40 -7.68
C LEU A 38 2.59 -9.92 -7.67
N ALA A 39 3.16 -10.54 -8.70
CA ALA A 39 3.34 -11.99 -8.73
C ALA A 39 4.11 -12.48 -7.51
N THR A 40 5.23 -11.84 -7.14
CA THR A 40 5.98 -12.22 -5.93
C THR A 40 5.20 -12.02 -4.63
N LEU A 41 4.34 -10.99 -4.54
CA LEU A 41 3.47 -10.79 -3.37
C LEU A 41 2.42 -11.89 -3.23
N PHE A 42 1.88 -12.37 -4.35
CA PHE A 42 0.82 -13.39 -4.38
C PHE A 42 1.33 -14.83 -4.55
N ASP A 43 2.62 -15.03 -4.80
CA ASP A 43 3.32 -16.34 -4.84
C ASP A 43 3.69 -16.83 -3.43
N GLN A 44 3.12 -16.23 -2.38
CA GLN A 44 3.29 -16.70 -1.01
C GLN A 44 2.61 -18.06 -0.85
N LEU A 45 3.44 -19.08 -0.60
CA LEU A 45 3.08 -20.48 -0.39
C LEU A 45 2.07 -20.69 0.76
N ASP A 46 1.94 -19.67 1.61
CA ASP A 46 1.21 -19.68 2.87
C ASP A 46 -0.29 -19.36 2.66
N SER A 47 -0.74 -19.14 1.42
CA SER A 47 -2.12 -18.75 1.12
C SER A 47 -3.16 -19.71 1.69
N ALA A 48 -2.87 -21.02 1.65
CA ALA A 48 -3.75 -22.05 2.19
C ALA A 48 -3.79 -22.06 3.73
N GLU A 49 -2.68 -21.73 4.39
CA GLU A 49 -2.62 -21.61 5.85
C GLU A 49 -3.40 -20.37 6.32
N ILE A 50 -3.22 -19.25 5.62
CA ILE A 50 -3.97 -18.01 5.86
C ILE A 50 -5.47 -18.24 5.63
N GLU A 51 -5.86 -18.93 4.56
CA GLU A 51 -7.26 -19.28 4.29
C GLU A 51 -7.85 -20.14 5.43
N ALA A 52 -7.10 -21.15 5.90
CA ALA A 52 -7.55 -22.00 6.99
C ALA A 52 -7.73 -21.23 8.31
N ASP A 53 -6.82 -20.29 8.61
CA ASP A 53 -6.90 -19.44 9.81
C ASP A 53 -8.08 -18.47 9.75
N ILE A 54 -8.30 -17.83 8.60
CA ILE A 54 -9.46 -16.96 8.35
C ILE A 54 -10.75 -17.76 8.55
N ASN A 55 -10.87 -18.91 7.90
CA ASN A 55 -12.08 -19.74 7.99
C ASN A 55 -12.35 -20.21 9.42
N ASN A 56 -11.31 -20.61 10.17
CA ASN A 56 -11.44 -20.94 11.59
C ASN A 56 -11.97 -19.74 12.38
N THR A 57 -11.37 -18.56 12.20
CA THR A 57 -11.76 -17.35 12.91
C THR A 57 -13.21 -16.96 12.60
N LEU A 58 -13.61 -16.99 11.33
CA LEU A 58 -14.98 -16.68 10.91
C LEU A 58 -15.99 -17.68 11.48
N SER A 59 -15.65 -18.96 11.55
CA SER A 59 -16.53 -19.99 12.13
C SER A 59 -16.81 -19.79 13.63
N LEU A 60 -15.95 -19.03 14.32
CA LEU A 60 -16.08 -18.71 15.74
C LEU A 60 -16.88 -17.41 15.97
N MET A 61 -17.18 -16.63 14.92
CA MET A 61 -17.97 -15.41 15.05
C MET A 61 -19.46 -15.75 15.11
N VAL A 62 -20.13 -15.31 16.19
CA VAL A 62 -21.57 -15.44 16.36
C VAL A 62 -22.16 -14.09 16.79
N PRO A 63 -23.16 -13.53 16.08
CA PRO A 63 -23.79 -14.08 14.87
C PRO A 63 -22.84 -14.08 13.66
N GLU A 64 -23.18 -14.87 12.65
CA GLU A 64 -22.45 -14.88 11.38
C GLU A 64 -22.43 -13.47 10.78
N PRO A 65 -21.30 -12.99 10.24
CA PRO A 65 -21.24 -11.71 9.56
C PRO A 65 -22.18 -11.67 8.34
N SER A 66 -22.74 -10.51 8.04
CA SER A 66 -23.58 -10.30 6.86
C SER A 66 -22.71 -10.16 5.60
N TRP A 67 -22.39 -11.29 4.96
CA TRP A 67 -21.57 -11.33 3.74
C TRP A 67 -22.33 -11.01 2.45
N ASP A 68 -23.66 -11.12 2.48
CA ASP A 68 -24.53 -10.96 1.30
C ASP A 68 -24.90 -9.50 1.00
N GLU A 69 -24.70 -8.59 1.96
CA GLU A 69 -24.94 -7.16 1.77
C GLU A 69 -23.65 -6.52 1.27
N ASP A 70 -23.66 -5.96 0.04
CA ASP A 70 -22.56 -5.13 -0.43
C ASP A 70 -22.51 -3.87 0.45
N PRO A 71 -21.50 -3.72 1.34
CA PRO A 71 -21.45 -2.59 2.24
C PRO A 71 -21.22 -1.27 1.50
N TYR A 72 -20.91 -1.34 0.19
CA TYR A 72 -20.65 -0.23 -0.70
C TYR A 72 -21.77 0.01 -1.72
N GLU A 73 -22.92 -0.65 -1.60
CA GLU A 73 -24.08 -0.40 -2.49
C GLU A 73 -24.39 1.10 -2.58
N PHE A 74 -24.26 1.83 -1.47
CA PHE A 74 -24.44 3.29 -1.40
C PHE A 74 -23.48 4.09 -2.28
N LEU A 75 -22.28 3.57 -2.60
CA LEU A 75 -21.30 4.27 -3.44
C LEU A 75 -21.72 4.35 -4.90
N GLN A 76 -22.67 3.50 -5.34
CA GLN A 76 -23.22 3.56 -6.69
C GLN A 76 -23.94 4.89 -6.98
N GLU A 77 -24.36 5.61 -5.94
CA GLU A 77 -24.97 6.95 -6.08
C GLU A 77 -23.94 8.07 -6.33
N TYR A 78 -22.64 7.79 -6.15
CA TYR A 78 -21.56 8.77 -6.19
C TYR A 78 -20.52 8.55 -7.31
N LEU A 79 -20.58 7.42 -8.02
CA LEU A 79 -19.71 7.05 -9.15
C LEU A 79 -20.40 7.30 -10.50
#